data_AF-A0A158QUA8-F1
#
_entry.id   AF-A0A158QUA8-F1
#
_cell.length_a   1.000
_cell.length_b   1.000
_cell.length_c   1.000
_cell.angle_alpha   90.00
_cell.angle_beta   90.00
_cell.angle_gamma   90.00
#
_symmetry.space_group_name_H-M   'P 1'
#
loop_
_entity.id
_entity.type
_entity.pdbx_description
1 polymer ?
#
loop_
_entity_poly.entity_id
_entity_poly.type
_entity_poly.pdbx_seq_one_letter_code
_entity_poly.pdbx_strand_id
1 'polypeptide(L)'
;MIGKALNSRPWITRSYEPFINEPCDKSSEDVSGENVCQKSPDFDDTDNAIYLLPPPSSSTTCLPPNPDPPEFNVQAEPIVVEPRGRSCNALIPGKSSSCTENVDPFYADSLRLQKEILNPGGIEVYVAASELLSNVALIQLQSQVWIAGWNPRVSSLHGLFHVGDLLVSVNGCDVQNLRQVAKVVEGTKKWALRENFRTPADVKCRLRLRRLPLAKTLIVCRQRQDQKIGITFDENGTNQVKSVDSDGPLACTGFPPLARRYFRSNPSTTAAALSPLRFLKQRHVSASQPDLVPWTATEINHIPLNLFYNQHEASLLIGAHGMEISATFQPSDFVKAVCKKVRKLKGYRSFF
;
A
#
# COMPACT_ATOMS: atom_id res chain seq x y z
N MET A 1 -36.25 -14.37 39.96
CA MET A 1 -36.05 -13.70 38.66
C MET A 1 -34.61 -13.92 38.23
N ILE A 2 -34.39 -14.89 37.33
CA ILE A 2 -33.06 -15.34 36.88
C ILE A 2 -32.97 -14.98 35.40
N GLY A 3 -32.10 -14.02 35.06
CA GLY A 3 -31.80 -13.61 33.70
C GLY A 3 -30.60 -14.40 33.16
N LYS A 4 -30.83 -15.18 32.10
CA LYS A 4 -29.86 -16.07 31.45
C LYS A 4 -28.80 -15.28 30.69
N ALA A 5 -27.53 -15.56 30.97
CA ALA A 5 -26.40 -15.25 30.10
C ALA A 5 -26.38 -16.23 28.92
N LEU A 6 -26.41 -15.74 27.69
CA LEU A 6 -26.12 -16.54 26.51
C LEU A 6 -24.67 -16.26 26.08
N ASN A 7 -23.84 -17.30 26.25
CA ASN A 7 -22.53 -17.44 25.64
C ASN A 7 -22.69 -17.59 24.12
N SER A 8 -22.11 -16.68 23.34
CA SER A 8 -21.83 -16.91 21.91
C SER A 8 -20.33 -17.22 21.74
N ARG A 9 -20.06 -18.50 21.48
CA ARG A 9 -18.76 -19.01 21.04
C ARG A 9 -18.39 -18.46 19.65
N PRO A 10 -17.10 -18.41 19.29
CA PRO A 10 -16.65 -17.86 18.02
C PRO A 10 -17.03 -18.80 16.87
N TRP A 11 -17.56 -18.23 15.79
CA TRP A 11 -17.92 -18.99 14.60
C TRP A 11 -16.68 -19.36 13.81
N ILE A 12 -16.57 -20.67 13.56
CA ILE A 12 -15.55 -21.37 12.82
C ILE A 12 -15.72 -21.06 11.32
N THR A 13 -14.67 -20.58 10.66
CA THR A 13 -14.59 -20.48 9.20
C THR A 13 -14.50 -21.87 8.60
N ARG A 14 -15.57 -22.31 7.91
CA ARG A 14 -15.51 -23.49 7.04
C ARG A 14 -15.20 -23.06 5.61
N SER A 15 -14.01 -23.46 5.18
CA SER A 15 -13.67 -23.98 3.85
C SER A 15 -13.94 -23.09 2.63
N TYR A 16 -12.88 -22.40 2.21
CA TYR A 16 -12.70 -21.92 0.84
C TYR A 16 -11.93 -23.00 0.07
N GLU A 17 -12.55 -23.62 -0.94
CA GLU A 17 -11.87 -24.45 -1.96
C GLU A 17 -12.16 -23.83 -3.33
N PRO A 18 -11.14 -23.51 -4.15
CA PRO A 18 -11.36 -22.91 -5.45
C PRO A 18 -11.23 -23.93 -6.60
N PHE A 19 -12.02 -23.71 -7.64
CA PHE A 19 -11.96 -24.30 -9.00
C PHE A 19 -12.42 -25.76 -9.17
N ILE A 20 -13.61 -25.91 -9.76
CA ILE A 20 -13.88 -26.99 -10.72
C ILE A 20 -14.43 -26.34 -12.00
N ASN A 21 -13.71 -26.58 -13.09
CA ASN A 21 -14.11 -26.27 -14.46
C ASN A 21 -15.29 -27.16 -14.87
N GLU A 22 -16.33 -26.59 -15.46
CA GLU A 22 -17.16 -27.33 -16.43
C GLU A 22 -17.56 -26.43 -17.62
N PRO A 23 -17.75 -27.02 -18.81
CA PRO A 23 -17.46 -26.37 -20.10
C PRO A 23 -18.68 -25.67 -20.74
N CYS A 24 -18.36 -24.75 -21.65
CA CYS A 24 -19.30 -24.12 -22.57
C CYS A 24 -20.01 -25.16 -23.45
N ASP A 25 -21.34 -25.13 -23.46
CA ASP A 25 -22.15 -25.65 -24.56
C ASP A 25 -22.93 -24.51 -25.23
N LYS A 26 -22.81 -24.48 -26.56
CA LYS A 26 -23.58 -23.63 -27.48
C LYS A 26 -24.76 -24.46 -28.00
N SER A 27 -25.96 -23.89 -28.01
CA SER A 27 -26.97 -24.16 -29.04
C SER A 27 -28.06 -23.09 -29.02
N SER A 28 -28.75 -23.02 -30.14
CA SER A 28 -29.41 -21.88 -30.77
C SER A 28 -30.95 -21.96 -30.77
N GLU A 29 -31.56 -20.90 -31.30
CA GLU A 29 -32.90 -20.80 -31.94
C GLU A 29 -34.09 -20.23 -31.13
N ASP A 30 -34.48 -19.01 -31.55
CA ASP A 30 -35.81 -18.51 -31.96
C ASP A 30 -37.09 -18.82 -31.17
N VAL A 31 -37.91 -17.78 -30.93
CA VAL A 31 -39.21 -17.53 -31.62
C VAL A 31 -39.93 -16.29 -31.04
N SER A 32 -40.56 -15.59 -31.98
CA SER A 32 -41.40 -14.38 -32.00
C SER A 32 -42.55 -14.23 -31.00
N GLY A 33 -42.96 -12.97 -30.77
CA GLY A 33 -44.32 -12.61 -30.34
C GLY A 33 -44.54 -11.10 -30.13
N GLU A 34 -45.27 -10.47 -31.05
CA GLU A 34 -45.67 -9.04 -31.06
C GLU A 34 -46.69 -8.68 -29.97
N ASN A 35 -46.66 -7.42 -29.48
CA ASN A 35 -47.86 -6.59 -29.43
C ASN A 35 -47.57 -5.09 -29.19
N VAL A 36 -48.29 -4.27 -29.96
CA VAL A 36 -48.24 -2.82 -30.09
C VAL A 36 -49.19 -2.14 -29.11
N CYS A 37 -48.79 -1.02 -28.50
CA CYS A 37 -49.67 0.16 -28.35
C CYS A 37 -48.88 1.43 -27.99
N GLN A 38 -49.06 2.43 -28.85
CA GLN A 38 -48.46 3.77 -28.80
C GLN A 38 -49.01 4.61 -27.64
N LYS A 39 -48.15 5.45 -27.05
CA LYS A 39 -48.39 6.89 -26.76
C LYS A 39 -47.16 7.51 -26.08
N SER A 40 -46.45 8.38 -26.81
CA SER A 40 -45.71 9.54 -26.29
C SER A 40 -46.60 10.79 -26.50
N PRO A 41 -46.48 11.88 -25.71
CA PRO A 41 -45.26 12.67 -25.59
C PRO A 41 -44.85 13.10 -24.16
N ASP A 42 -43.53 13.15 -23.98
CA ASP A 42 -42.73 14.18 -23.30
C ASP A 42 -43.29 14.86 -22.04
N PHE A 43 -42.62 14.65 -20.90
CA PHE A 43 -41.77 15.69 -20.30
C PHE A 43 -40.84 15.03 -19.25
N ASP A 44 -39.60 15.48 -19.31
CA ASP A 44 -38.37 14.99 -18.68
C ASP A 44 -38.40 15.06 -17.14
N ASP A 45 -38.08 13.96 -16.46
CA ASP A 45 -37.62 13.97 -15.05
C ASP A 45 -36.87 12.68 -14.71
N THR A 46 -35.80 12.38 -15.47
CA THR A 46 -34.93 11.21 -15.23
C THR A 46 -33.61 11.53 -14.54
N ASP A 47 -33.49 12.70 -13.90
CA ASP A 47 -32.24 13.13 -13.26
C ASP A 47 -32.14 12.90 -11.74
N ASN A 48 -33.09 12.18 -11.13
CA ASN A 48 -33.13 12.02 -9.66
C ASN A 48 -33.06 10.58 -9.12
N ALA A 49 -32.67 9.59 -9.94
CA ALA A 49 -32.63 8.18 -9.51
C ALA A 49 -31.23 7.65 -9.09
N ILE A 50 -30.18 8.48 -9.03
CA ILE A 50 -28.80 8.01 -8.72
C ILE A 50 -28.47 8.03 -7.22
N TYR A 51 -29.34 8.59 -6.37
CA TYR A 51 -29.09 8.68 -4.92
C TYR A 51 -30.19 8.00 -4.11
N LEU A 52 -30.28 6.68 -4.18
CA LEU A 52 -31.07 5.90 -3.24
C LEU A 52 -30.23 4.77 -2.61
N LEU A 53 -29.91 5.04 -1.33
CA LEU A 53 -29.45 4.16 -0.25
C LEU A 53 -27.94 3.82 -0.16
N PRO A 54 -27.36 3.89 1.06
CA PRO A 54 -25.99 3.45 1.30
C PRO A 54 -25.86 1.94 1.14
N PRO A 55 -24.70 1.44 0.68
CA PRO A 55 -24.48 0.00 0.58
C PRO A 55 -24.47 -0.65 1.98
N PRO A 56 -25.02 -1.87 2.13
CA PRO A 56 -24.94 -2.62 3.38
C PRO A 56 -23.48 -2.95 3.74
N SER A 57 -23.19 -3.29 4.99
CA SER A 57 -21.85 -3.70 5.47
C SER A 57 -21.29 -4.96 4.79
N SER A 58 -22.06 -5.56 3.88
CA SER A 58 -21.70 -6.68 3.01
C SER A 58 -21.54 -6.27 1.54
N SER A 59 -21.53 -4.97 1.20
CA SER A 59 -21.34 -4.53 -0.19
C SER A 59 -19.89 -4.63 -0.62
N THR A 60 -19.73 -5.05 -1.86
CA THR A 60 -18.50 -5.23 -2.64
C THR A 60 -17.75 -3.93 -2.97
N THR A 61 -18.05 -2.81 -2.29
CA THR A 61 -17.52 -1.49 -2.63
C THR A 61 -16.34 -1.08 -1.75
N CYS A 62 -16.24 -1.51 -0.48
CA CYS A 62 -15.02 -1.27 0.30
C CYS A 62 -13.94 -2.29 -0.07
N LEU A 63 -12.67 -1.86 -0.08
CA LEU A 63 -11.53 -2.77 -0.19
C LEU A 63 -10.91 -2.92 1.22
N PRO A 64 -11.00 -4.09 1.87
CA PRO A 64 -10.41 -4.29 3.19
C PRO A 64 -8.88 -4.14 3.15
N PRO A 65 -8.23 -3.88 4.30
CA PRO A 65 -6.78 -3.85 4.37
C PRO A 65 -6.20 -5.20 3.98
N ASN A 66 -5.10 -5.18 3.23
CA ASN A 66 -4.38 -6.41 2.88
C ASN A 66 -3.96 -7.19 4.15
N PRO A 67 -3.92 -8.54 4.09
CA PRO A 67 -3.34 -9.34 5.16
C PRO A 67 -1.85 -9.04 5.33
N ASP A 68 -1.25 -9.61 6.38
CA ASP A 68 0.21 -9.51 6.54
C ASP A 68 0.88 -10.18 5.33
N PRO A 69 1.82 -9.50 4.67
CA PRO A 69 2.44 -10.04 3.48
C PRO A 69 3.26 -11.29 3.85
N PRO A 70 3.30 -12.32 2.99
CA PRO A 70 4.05 -13.55 3.26
C PRO A 70 5.55 -13.28 3.43
N GLU A 71 6.32 -14.26 3.87
CA GLU A 71 7.77 -14.12 3.84
C GLU A 71 8.28 -13.97 2.39
N PHE A 72 9.37 -13.23 2.23
CA PHE A 72 9.95 -13.03 0.92
C PHE A 72 10.57 -14.33 0.41
N ASN A 73 10.22 -14.72 -0.81
CA ASN A 73 10.75 -15.90 -1.47
C ASN A 73 11.52 -15.50 -2.73
N VAL A 74 12.85 -15.68 -2.68
CA VAL A 74 13.77 -15.39 -3.81
C VAL A 74 13.41 -16.19 -5.06
N GLN A 75 12.90 -17.42 -4.89
CA GLN A 75 12.58 -18.33 -5.99
C GLN A 75 11.22 -18.03 -6.65
N ALA A 76 10.33 -17.31 -5.97
CA ALA A 76 9.05 -16.92 -6.57
C ALA A 76 9.26 -15.83 -7.64
N GLU A 77 8.41 -15.80 -8.66
CA GLU A 77 8.50 -14.82 -9.74
C GLU A 77 8.09 -13.41 -9.25
N PRO A 78 8.91 -12.36 -9.51
CA PRO A 78 8.53 -10.99 -9.18
C PRO A 78 7.51 -10.42 -10.19
N ILE A 79 6.67 -9.49 -9.74
CA ILE A 79 5.81 -8.72 -10.65
C ILE A 79 6.63 -7.59 -11.26
N VAL A 80 6.72 -7.51 -12.59
CA VAL A 80 7.39 -6.41 -13.28
C VAL A 80 6.49 -5.16 -13.24
N VAL A 81 7.02 -4.05 -12.74
CA VAL A 81 6.33 -2.76 -12.67
C VAL A 81 6.99 -1.77 -13.61
N GLU A 82 6.19 -1.22 -14.51
CA GLU A 82 6.61 -0.18 -15.46
C GLU A 82 6.20 1.23 -14.99
N PRO A 83 6.89 2.29 -15.44
CA PRO A 83 6.53 3.66 -15.09
C PRO A 83 5.10 3.99 -15.55
N ARG A 84 4.31 4.62 -14.68
CA ARG A 84 2.95 5.08 -15.03
C ARG A 84 3.07 6.18 -16.11
N GLY A 85 2.35 6.03 -17.22
CA GLY A 85 2.35 6.99 -18.34
C GLY A 85 2.86 6.45 -19.69
N ARG A 86 3.32 5.20 -19.76
CA ARG A 86 3.34 4.45 -21.02
C ARG A 86 2.06 3.65 -21.12
N SER A 87 1.04 4.22 -21.76
CA SER A 87 -0.04 3.41 -22.30
C SER A 87 0.56 2.48 -23.35
N CYS A 88 0.81 1.23 -22.98
CA CYS A 88 1.07 0.17 -23.93
C CYS A 88 -0.27 -0.38 -24.42
N ASN A 89 -0.98 0.42 -25.22
CA ASN A 89 -1.69 -0.14 -26.38
C ASN A 89 -0.64 -0.59 -27.41
N ALA A 90 0.23 -1.53 -27.01
CA ALA A 90 1.06 -2.28 -27.93
C ALA A 90 0.34 -3.62 -28.11
N LEU A 91 -0.56 -3.63 -29.10
CA LEU A 91 -1.18 -4.80 -29.68
C LEU A 91 -0.10 -5.87 -29.91
N ILE A 92 -0.08 -6.90 -29.06
CA ILE A 92 0.42 -8.21 -29.47
C ILE A 92 -0.77 -8.88 -30.16
N PRO A 93 -0.75 -9.09 -31.49
CA PRO A 93 -1.80 -9.85 -32.14
C PRO A 93 -1.67 -11.31 -31.66
N GLY A 94 -2.65 -11.81 -30.93
CA GLY A 94 -2.81 -13.26 -30.71
C GLY A 94 -2.78 -13.78 -29.27
N LYS A 95 -2.79 -12.94 -28.24
CA LYS A 95 -3.16 -13.39 -26.88
C LYS A 95 -4.42 -12.66 -26.44
N SER A 96 -5.55 -13.34 -26.58
CA SER A 96 -6.79 -12.97 -25.91
C SER A 96 -6.50 -12.92 -24.40
N SER A 97 -6.37 -11.73 -23.83
CA SER A 97 -6.48 -11.53 -22.40
C SER A 97 -7.91 -11.84 -22.02
N SER A 98 -8.17 -13.09 -21.64
CA SER A 98 -9.43 -13.47 -21.02
C SER A 98 -9.62 -12.63 -19.76
N CYS A 99 -10.77 -11.95 -19.71
CA CYS A 99 -11.32 -11.27 -18.53
C CYS A 99 -10.60 -9.97 -18.13
N THR A 100 -10.78 -8.90 -18.91
CA THR A 100 -10.78 -7.55 -18.31
C THR A 100 -12.15 -7.32 -17.70
N GLU A 101 -12.31 -7.65 -16.42
CA GLU A 101 -13.38 -7.08 -15.62
C GLU A 101 -13.31 -5.55 -15.78
N ASN A 102 -14.45 -4.90 -16.07
CA ASN A 102 -14.59 -3.44 -16.09
C ASN A 102 -14.47 -2.90 -14.65
N VAL A 103 -13.26 -2.96 -14.09
CA VAL A 103 -12.97 -2.43 -12.76
C VAL A 103 -12.61 -0.95 -12.91
N ASP A 104 -13.23 -0.11 -12.09
CA ASP A 104 -12.94 1.32 -12.03
C ASP A 104 -11.42 1.56 -11.80
N PRO A 105 -10.77 2.46 -12.55
CA PRO A 105 -9.33 2.72 -12.42
C PRO A 105 -8.86 3.03 -10.99
N PHE A 106 -9.68 3.70 -10.19
CA PHE A 106 -9.39 4.00 -8.79
C PHE A 106 -9.26 2.73 -7.94
N TYR A 107 -10.13 1.76 -8.17
CA TYR A 107 -10.09 0.44 -7.52
C TYR A 107 -8.97 -0.43 -8.06
N ALA A 108 -8.78 -0.42 -9.38
CA ALA A 108 -7.73 -1.18 -10.04
C ALA A 108 -6.34 -0.86 -9.49
N ASP A 109 -6.06 0.42 -9.19
CA ASP A 109 -4.81 0.85 -8.58
C ASP A 109 -4.60 0.27 -7.17
N SER A 110 -5.63 0.30 -6.31
CA SER A 110 -5.53 -0.27 -4.95
C SER A 110 -5.39 -1.79 -4.97
N LEU A 111 -6.15 -2.47 -5.84
CA LEU A 111 -6.08 -3.93 -6.02
C LEU A 111 -4.71 -4.35 -6.54
N ARG A 112 -4.17 -3.62 -7.52
CA ARG A 112 -2.82 -3.85 -8.04
C ARG A 112 -1.78 -3.67 -6.93
N LEU A 113 -1.88 -2.60 -6.13
CA LEU A 113 -0.94 -2.37 -5.02
C LEU A 113 -1.00 -3.49 -3.98
N GLN A 114 -2.19 -3.94 -3.58
CA GLN A 114 -2.33 -5.08 -2.68
C GLN A 114 -1.72 -6.36 -3.28
N LYS A 115 -1.92 -6.62 -4.58
CA LYS A 115 -1.29 -7.75 -5.28
C LYS A 115 0.24 -7.64 -5.26
N GLU A 116 0.80 -6.45 -5.46
CA GLU A 116 2.24 -6.21 -5.38
C GLU A 116 2.80 -6.43 -3.96
N ILE A 117 2.07 -5.98 -2.92
CA ILE A 117 2.42 -6.19 -1.51
C ILE A 117 2.42 -7.69 -1.16
N LEU A 118 1.41 -8.43 -1.63
CA LEU A 118 1.23 -9.83 -1.27
C LEU A 118 2.12 -10.79 -2.08
N ASN A 119 2.68 -10.37 -3.23
CA ASN A 119 3.47 -11.26 -4.06
C ASN A 119 4.78 -11.71 -3.36
N PRO A 120 4.99 -12.99 -3.02
CA PRO A 120 6.16 -13.44 -2.25
C PRO A 120 7.49 -13.21 -2.98
N GLY A 121 7.48 -13.17 -4.31
CA GLY A 121 8.64 -12.81 -5.14
C GLY A 121 9.01 -11.33 -5.10
N GLY A 122 8.15 -10.48 -4.53
CA GLY A 122 8.28 -9.03 -4.58
C GLY A 122 7.93 -8.47 -5.96
N ILE A 123 8.51 -7.32 -6.27
CA ILE A 123 8.38 -6.67 -7.57
C ILE A 123 9.75 -6.46 -8.20
N GLU A 124 9.75 -6.22 -9.50
CA GLU A 124 10.93 -5.86 -10.26
C GLU A 124 10.70 -4.54 -10.99
N VAL A 125 11.62 -3.59 -10.82
CA VAL A 125 11.61 -2.30 -11.52
C VAL A 125 12.94 -2.04 -12.19
N TYR A 126 12.91 -1.27 -13.27
CA TYR A 126 14.08 -0.95 -14.08
C TYR A 126 14.34 0.55 -14.08
N VAL A 127 15.48 0.96 -13.53
CA VAL A 127 15.84 2.38 -13.37
C VAL A 127 17.19 2.64 -14.02
N ALA A 128 17.34 3.76 -14.73
CA ALA A 128 18.62 4.13 -15.31
C ALA A 128 19.70 4.22 -14.22
N ALA A 129 20.88 3.62 -14.47
CA ALA A 129 21.96 3.58 -13.49
C ALA A 129 22.44 4.99 -13.10
N SER A 130 22.37 5.95 -14.02
CA SER A 130 22.64 7.38 -13.80
C SER A 130 21.64 8.05 -12.84
N GLU A 131 20.39 7.58 -12.80
CA GLU A 131 19.30 8.16 -12.01
C GLU A 131 19.19 7.56 -10.61
N LEU A 132 19.52 6.28 -10.44
CA LEU A 132 19.25 5.58 -9.18
C LEU A 132 19.89 6.22 -7.95
N LEU A 133 21.21 6.50 -7.98
CA LEU A 133 21.91 7.08 -6.82
C LEU A 133 21.71 8.60 -6.67
N SER A 134 21.26 9.27 -7.73
CA SER A 134 21.13 10.73 -7.77
C SER A 134 19.71 11.20 -7.46
N ASN A 135 18.70 10.40 -7.85
CA ASN A 135 17.30 10.77 -7.82
C ASN A 135 16.43 9.87 -6.93
N VAL A 136 16.96 8.79 -6.33
CA VAL A 136 16.21 7.96 -5.37
C VAL A 136 16.83 8.07 -3.99
N ALA A 137 16.01 8.41 -2.99
CA ALA A 137 16.44 8.49 -1.60
C ALA A 137 16.52 7.08 -1.00
N LEU A 138 17.73 6.53 -0.92
CA LEU A 138 18.01 5.26 -0.27
C LEU A 138 18.48 5.48 1.17
N ILE A 139 17.89 4.77 2.12
CA ILE A 139 18.29 4.79 3.53
C ILE A 139 18.55 3.39 4.06
N GLN A 140 19.27 3.29 5.17
CA GLN A 140 19.52 2.02 5.86
C GLN A 140 18.93 2.01 7.28
N LEU A 141 18.11 1.00 7.56
CA LEU A 141 17.47 0.68 8.84
C LEU A 141 17.62 -0.82 9.10
N GLN A 142 18.02 -1.24 10.31
CA GLN A 142 18.18 -2.66 10.72
C GLN A 142 18.89 -3.56 9.67
N SER A 143 20.01 -3.10 9.09
CA SER A 143 20.76 -3.84 8.04
C SER A 143 19.97 -4.15 6.77
N GLN A 144 18.95 -3.34 6.49
CA GLN A 144 18.14 -3.38 5.28
C GLN A 144 18.16 -2.01 4.60
N VAL A 145 18.02 -2.00 3.28
CA VAL A 145 17.98 -0.77 2.47
C VAL A 145 16.55 -0.48 2.05
N TRP A 146 16.09 0.74 2.30
CA TRP A 146 14.71 1.16 2.06
C TRP A 146 14.65 2.33 1.09
N ILE A 147 13.62 2.35 0.25
CA ILE A 147 13.25 3.51 -0.55
C ILE A 147 12.49 4.49 0.34
N ALA A 148 12.96 5.72 0.40
CA ALA A 148 12.40 6.74 1.29
C ALA A 148 11.84 7.97 0.55
N GLY A 149 11.97 8.02 -0.77
CA GLY A 149 11.56 9.13 -1.63
C GLY A 149 12.28 9.08 -2.98
N TRP A 150 11.85 9.92 -3.92
CA TRP A 150 12.44 10.03 -5.25
C TRP A 150 12.20 11.42 -5.82
N ASN A 151 13.05 11.86 -6.75
CA ASN A 151 12.91 13.18 -7.35
C ASN A 151 11.64 13.23 -8.24
N PRO A 152 10.60 13.99 -7.87
CA PRO A 152 9.35 14.02 -8.63
C PRO A 152 9.51 14.67 -10.01
N ARG A 153 10.62 15.38 -10.25
CA ARG A 153 10.94 15.98 -11.56
C ARG A 153 11.42 14.96 -12.59
N VAL A 154 11.70 13.73 -12.17
CA VAL A 154 12.19 12.66 -13.05
C VAL A 154 11.03 11.72 -13.39
N SER A 155 10.42 11.93 -14.55
CA SER A 155 9.21 11.22 -14.99
C SER A 155 9.41 9.71 -15.14
N SER A 156 10.63 9.25 -15.44
CA SER A 156 10.95 7.81 -15.50
C SER A 156 10.75 7.08 -14.17
N LEU A 157 10.72 7.81 -13.05
CA LEU A 157 10.54 7.24 -11.71
C LEU A 157 9.07 7.21 -11.25
N HIS A 158 8.16 7.83 -11.99
CA HIS A 158 6.75 7.96 -11.60
C HIS A 158 6.07 6.60 -11.52
N GLY A 159 5.48 6.30 -10.35
CA GLY A 159 4.77 5.05 -10.09
C GLY A 159 5.64 3.81 -9.89
N LEU A 160 6.98 3.94 -9.91
CA LEU A 160 7.87 2.80 -9.67
C LEU A 160 7.99 2.47 -8.17
N PHE A 161 8.05 3.51 -7.34
CA PHE A 161 8.39 3.41 -5.92
C PHE A 161 7.25 3.88 -5.03
N HIS A 162 7.21 3.31 -3.84
CA HIS A 162 6.48 3.85 -2.69
C HIS A 162 7.46 4.05 -1.54
N VAL A 163 7.17 5.02 -0.66
CA VAL A 163 7.97 5.22 0.54
C VAL A 163 7.78 4.00 1.45
N GLY A 164 8.87 3.33 1.81
CA GLY A 164 8.81 2.11 2.61
C GLY A 164 8.97 0.84 1.79
N ASP A 165 9.28 0.93 0.49
CA ASP A 165 9.74 -0.24 -0.26
C ASP A 165 11.09 -0.72 0.27
N LEU A 166 11.23 -2.03 0.42
CA LEU A 166 12.46 -2.68 0.84
C LEU A 166 13.24 -3.14 -0.39
N LEU A 167 14.45 -2.61 -0.57
CA LEU A 167 15.36 -3.03 -1.64
C LEU A 167 16.06 -4.32 -1.24
N VAL A 168 15.81 -5.39 -2.00
CA VAL A 168 16.38 -6.72 -1.77
C VAL A 168 17.65 -6.92 -2.56
N SER A 169 17.62 -6.67 -3.87
CA SER A 169 18.77 -6.87 -4.74
C SER A 169 18.83 -5.87 -5.89
N VAL A 170 20.05 -5.65 -6.39
CA VAL A 170 20.35 -4.81 -7.55
C VAL A 170 21.10 -5.68 -8.56
N ASN A 171 20.58 -5.80 -9.77
CA ASN A 171 21.11 -6.67 -10.84
C ASN A 171 21.32 -8.12 -10.38
N GLY A 172 20.47 -8.62 -9.48
CA GLY A 172 20.57 -9.96 -8.90
C GLY A 172 21.61 -10.09 -7.77
N CYS A 173 22.31 -9.01 -7.40
CA CYS A 173 23.18 -9.00 -6.23
C CYS A 173 22.39 -8.52 -4.99
N ASP A 174 22.30 -9.36 -3.96
CA ASP A 174 21.65 -9.01 -2.70
C ASP A 174 22.36 -7.85 -2.01
N VAL A 175 21.57 -6.94 -1.43
CA VAL A 175 22.07 -5.74 -0.78
C VAL A 175 21.49 -5.59 0.63
N GLN A 176 22.36 -5.30 1.59
CA GLN A 176 22.04 -5.09 3.00
C GLN A 176 22.44 -3.69 3.47
N ASN A 177 23.24 -2.97 2.68
CA ASN A 177 23.70 -1.63 3.01
C ASN A 177 23.94 -0.76 1.77
N LEU A 178 24.00 0.56 2.01
CA LEU A 178 24.14 1.56 0.94
C LEU A 178 25.47 1.44 0.18
N ARG A 179 26.53 0.91 0.80
CA ARG A 179 27.83 0.73 0.14
C ARG A 179 27.76 -0.36 -0.93
N GLN A 180 27.06 -1.46 -0.66
CA GLN A 180 26.83 -2.53 -1.63
C GLN A 180 26.03 -2.02 -2.83
N VAL A 181 24.94 -1.27 -2.58
CA VAL A 181 24.15 -0.65 -3.65
C VAL A 181 25.03 0.25 -4.52
N ALA A 182 25.77 1.17 -3.91
CA ALA A 182 26.65 2.08 -4.65
C ALA A 182 27.72 1.32 -5.47
N LYS A 183 28.30 0.26 -4.90
CA LYS A 183 29.29 -0.59 -5.60
C LYS A 183 28.70 -1.25 -6.84
N VAL A 184 27.51 -1.84 -6.73
CA VAL A 184 26.85 -2.52 -7.86
C VAL A 184 26.50 -1.51 -8.95
N VAL A 185 25.84 -0.41 -8.59
CA VAL A 185 25.39 0.61 -9.57
C VAL A 185 26.57 1.28 -10.28
N GLU A 186 27.62 1.63 -9.55
CA GLU A 186 28.81 2.24 -10.14
C GLU A 186 29.60 1.24 -10.99
N GLY A 187 29.60 -0.04 -10.60
CA GLY A 187 30.11 -1.13 -11.44
C GLY A 187 29.36 -1.24 -12.76
N THR A 188 28.02 -1.15 -12.73
CA THR A 188 27.17 -1.17 -13.93
C THR A 188 27.46 0.00 -14.85
N LYS A 189 27.64 1.22 -14.33
CA LYS A 189 28.03 2.38 -15.14
C LYS A 189 29.39 2.20 -15.81
N LYS A 190 30.38 1.69 -15.06
CA LYS A 190 31.73 1.43 -15.59
C LYS A 190 31.73 0.35 -16.65
N TRP A 191 30.95 -0.70 -16.46
CA TRP A 191 30.76 -1.74 -17.47
C TRP A 191 30.13 -1.18 -18.75
N ALA A 192 29.07 -0.36 -18.62
CA ALA A 192 28.43 0.30 -19.76
C ALA A 192 29.40 1.16 -20.60
N LEU A 193 30.29 1.90 -19.93
CA LEU A 193 31.30 2.73 -20.58
C LEU A 193 32.33 1.89 -21.36
N ARG A 194 32.64 0.67 -20.91
CA ARG A 194 33.60 -0.24 -21.60
C ARG A 194 32.98 -0.87 -22.85
N GLU A 195 31.71 -1.24 -22.78
CA GLU A 195 30.97 -1.86 -23.88
C GLU A 195 30.51 -0.85 -24.96
N ASN A 196 30.98 0.40 -24.88
CA ASN A 196 30.69 1.47 -25.84
C ASN A 196 29.18 1.74 -26.05
N PHE A 197 28.36 1.52 -25.01
CA PHE A 197 26.98 1.99 -25.01
C PHE A 197 27.01 3.52 -25.18
N ARG A 198 26.47 3.99 -26.32
CA ARG A 198 26.56 5.40 -26.77
C ARG A 198 26.01 6.40 -25.75
N THR A 199 25.16 5.95 -24.84
CA THR A 199 24.50 6.76 -23.82
C THR A 199 24.37 5.95 -22.51
N PRO A 200 25.08 6.34 -21.42
CA PRO A 200 24.93 5.72 -20.10
C PRO A 200 23.49 5.78 -19.54
N ALA A 201 22.65 6.65 -20.08
CA ALA A 201 21.24 6.79 -19.74
C ALA A 201 20.40 5.56 -20.12
N ASP A 202 20.85 4.74 -21.08
CA ASP A 202 20.11 3.55 -21.51
C ASP A 202 20.37 2.32 -20.63
N VAL A 203 21.47 2.34 -19.85
CA VAL A 203 21.81 1.20 -19.00
C VAL A 203 20.99 1.24 -17.73
N LYS A 204 20.06 0.28 -17.63
CA LYS A 204 19.16 0.15 -16.49
C LYS A 204 19.70 -0.83 -15.46
N CYS A 205 19.55 -0.46 -14.20
CA CYS A 205 19.64 -1.35 -13.07
C CYS A 205 18.28 -2.05 -12.86
N ARG A 206 18.31 -3.37 -12.77
CA ARG A 206 17.19 -4.22 -12.36
C ARG A 206 17.12 -4.27 -10.85
N LEU A 207 16.08 -3.69 -10.25
CA LEU A 207 15.89 -3.66 -8.80
C LEU A 207 14.81 -4.66 -8.42
N ARG A 208 15.12 -5.53 -7.46
CA ARG A 208 14.13 -6.39 -6.82
C ARG A 208 13.73 -5.80 -5.49
N LEU A 209 12.44 -5.49 -5.34
CA LEU A 209 11.89 -4.83 -4.16
C LEU A 209 10.85 -5.72 -3.49
N ARG A 210 10.76 -5.66 -2.16
CA ARG A 210 9.58 -6.06 -1.43
C ARG A 210 8.69 -4.81 -1.27
N ARG A 211 7.55 -4.79 -1.96
CA ARG A 211 6.60 -3.67 -1.94
C ARG A 211 6.00 -3.54 -0.54
N LEU A 212 6.18 -2.37 0.07
CA LEU A 212 5.54 -1.94 1.33
C LEU A 212 5.27 -3.07 2.36
N PRO A 213 6.29 -3.81 2.83
CA PRO A 213 6.11 -5.00 3.67
C PRO A 213 5.46 -4.74 5.03
N LEU A 214 5.39 -3.47 5.46
CA LEU A 214 4.83 -3.07 6.75
C LEU A 214 3.47 -2.39 6.59
N ALA A 215 3.00 -2.17 5.35
CA ALA A 215 1.85 -1.31 5.11
C ALA A 215 0.52 -2.07 5.10
N LYS A 216 -0.54 -1.29 5.34
CA LYS A 216 -1.92 -1.66 5.09
C LYS A 216 -2.52 -0.65 4.11
N THR A 217 -2.93 -1.13 2.95
CA THR A 217 -3.63 -0.37 1.91
C THR A 217 -5.07 -0.83 1.86
N LEU A 218 -6.03 0.09 1.80
CA LEU A 218 -7.46 -0.18 1.80
C LEU A 218 -8.24 0.91 1.05
N ILE A 219 -9.50 0.63 0.73
CA ILE A 219 -10.49 1.62 0.29
C ILE A 219 -11.62 1.65 1.30
N VAL A 220 -11.87 2.84 1.83
CA VAL A 220 -13.01 3.14 2.70
C VAL A 220 -14.11 3.77 1.86
N CYS A 221 -15.36 3.34 2.08
CA CYS A 221 -16.52 3.98 1.46
C CYS A 221 -17.34 4.71 2.51
N ARG A 222 -17.69 5.96 2.21
CA ARG A 222 -18.71 6.72 2.92
C ARG A 222 -20.09 6.15 2.58
N GLN A 223 -20.98 6.17 3.55
CA GLN A 223 -22.39 5.83 3.36
C GLN A 223 -23.20 7.06 2.91
N ARG A 224 -22.75 8.27 3.31
CA ARG A 224 -23.38 9.53 2.94
C ARG A 224 -22.32 10.55 2.56
N GLN A 225 -22.69 11.49 1.69
CA GLN A 225 -21.84 12.62 1.35
C GLN A 225 -21.38 13.34 2.62
N ASP A 226 -20.12 13.77 2.65
CA ASP A 226 -19.47 14.45 3.77
C ASP A 226 -19.40 13.67 5.09
N GLN A 227 -19.75 12.38 5.09
CA GLN A 227 -19.54 11.53 6.26
C GLN A 227 -18.05 11.42 6.56
N LYS A 228 -17.66 11.77 7.79
CA LYS A 228 -16.31 11.51 8.28
C LYS A 228 -16.06 10.01 8.32
N ILE A 229 -14.91 9.58 7.83
CA ILE A 229 -14.55 8.16 7.76
C ILE A 229 -14.14 7.55 9.10
N GLY A 230 -14.17 8.33 10.19
CA GLY A 230 -13.83 7.84 11.53
C GLY A 230 -12.33 7.77 11.82
N ILE A 231 -11.53 8.67 11.26
CA ILE A 231 -10.10 8.80 11.57
C ILE A 231 -9.76 10.24 11.94
N THR A 232 -8.88 10.41 12.93
CA THR A 232 -8.29 11.71 13.24
C THR A 232 -6.77 11.64 13.22
N PHE A 233 -6.13 12.70 12.73
CA PHE A 233 -4.69 12.87 12.76
C PHE A 233 -4.28 13.72 13.96
N ASP A 234 -2.98 13.74 14.25
CA ASP A 234 -2.48 14.57 15.33
C ASP A 234 -2.70 16.08 15.11
N GLU A 235 -2.72 16.82 16.20
CA GLU A 235 -2.94 18.28 16.18
C GLU A 235 -1.71 19.05 15.68
N ASN A 236 -0.56 18.38 15.59
CA ASN A 236 0.70 18.97 15.13
C ASN A 236 0.76 19.05 13.59
N GLY A 237 -0.28 18.57 12.89
CA GLY A 237 -0.35 18.57 11.43
C GLY A 237 0.50 17.50 10.77
N THR A 238 0.81 16.41 11.49
CA THR A 238 1.47 15.25 10.93
C THR A 238 0.49 14.23 10.36
N ASN A 239 1.01 13.30 9.58
CA ASN A 239 0.22 12.21 9.00
C ASN A 239 0.04 11.05 10.00
N GLN A 240 0.44 11.22 11.27
CA GLN A 240 0.23 10.23 12.33
C GLN A 240 -1.23 10.21 12.75
N VAL A 241 -1.81 9.01 12.77
CA VAL A 241 -3.16 8.76 13.27
C VAL A 241 -3.18 8.93 14.78
N LYS A 242 -4.09 9.78 15.26
CA LYS A 242 -4.35 10.03 16.69
C LYS A 242 -5.39 9.04 17.23
N SER A 243 -6.48 8.84 16.51
CA SER A 243 -7.51 7.87 16.86
C SER A 243 -8.26 7.36 15.64
N VAL A 244 -8.80 6.15 15.77
CA VAL A 244 -9.78 5.55 14.86
C VAL A 244 -11.06 5.38 15.66
N ASP A 245 -12.16 5.90 15.14
CA ASP A 245 -13.51 5.73 15.68
C ASP A 245 -13.96 4.28 15.44
N SER A 246 -14.30 3.56 16.51
CA SER A 246 -14.68 2.14 16.44
C SER A 246 -15.95 1.90 15.64
N ASP A 247 -16.82 2.91 15.57
CA ASP A 247 -18.10 2.83 14.86
C ASP A 247 -18.03 3.55 13.49
N GLY A 248 -16.85 4.09 13.15
CA GLY A 248 -16.62 4.82 11.91
C GLY A 248 -16.44 3.90 10.68
N PRO A 249 -16.68 4.41 9.46
CA PRO A 249 -16.51 3.65 8.23
C PRO A 249 -15.14 2.94 8.08
N LEU A 250 -14.06 3.55 8.57
CA LEU A 250 -12.73 2.95 8.55
C LEU A 250 -12.62 1.71 9.41
N ALA A 251 -13.14 1.71 10.63
CA ALA A 251 -13.11 0.54 11.50
C ALA A 251 -13.92 -0.61 10.88
N CYS A 252 -15.03 -0.31 10.20
CA CYS A 252 -15.85 -1.31 9.50
C CYS A 252 -15.10 -2.05 8.37
N THR A 253 -14.01 -1.50 7.82
CA THR A 253 -13.17 -2.21 6.84
C THR A 253 -12.32 -3.33 7.47
N GLY A 254 -12.29 -3.43 8.80
CA GLY A 254 -11.38 -4.30 9.54
C GLY A 254 -10.00 -3.67 9.75
N PHE A 255 -9.85 -2.36 9.54
CA PHE A 255 -8.60 -1.65 9.79
C PHE A 255 -8.23 -1.71 11.29
N PRO A 256 -7.05 -2.25 11.65
CA PRO A 256 -6.66 -2.35 13.05
C PRO A 256 -6.38 -0.96 13.63
N PRO A 257 -6.81 -0.65 14.87
CA PRO A 257 -6.64 0.68 15.46
C PRO A 257 -5.18 1.08 15.67
N LEU A 258 -4.29 0.10 15.84
CA LEU A 258 -2.84 0.29 16.01
C LEU A 258 -2.05 -0.70 15.15
N ALA A 259 -0.85 -0.28 14.77
CA ALA A 259 0.10 -1.07 14.00
C ALA A 259 0.97 -1.93 14.89
N ARG A 260 1.47 -3.07 14.37
CA ARG A 260 2.60 -3.76 15.00
C ARG A 260 3.86 -2.90 14.90
N ARG A 261 4.62 -2.86 15.98
CA ARG A 261 5.88 -2.11 16.05
C ARG A 261 6.92 -2.69 15.10
N TYR A 262 7.67 -1.82 14.41
CA TYR A 262 8.80 -2.21 13.57
C TYR A 262 10.06 -2.47 14.40
N PHE A 263 10.39 -1.57 15.33
CA PHE A 263 11.52 -1.78 16.25
C PHE A 263 11.12 -2.68 17.41
N ARG A 264 11.18 -4.00 17.20
CA ARG A 264 11.03 -4.95 18.30
C ARG A 264 12.16 -4.76 19.30
N SER A 265 11.79 -4.60 20.57
CA SER A 265 12.75 -4.64 21.66
C SER A 265 13.24 -6.08 21.74
N ASN A 266 14.56 -6.33 21.67
CA ASN A 266 15.07 -7.68 21.90
C ASN A 266 14.59 -8.15 23.29
N PRO A 267 13.85 -9.26 23.40
CA PRO A 267 13.45 -9.80 24.70
C PRO A 267 14.65 -10.31 25.53
N SER A 268 15.87 -10.30 24.98
CA SER A 268 17.09 -10.81 25.62
C SER A 268 17.96 -9.77 26.35
N THR A 269 17.59 -8.49 26.41
CA THR A 269 18.42 -7.47 27.11
C THR A 269 17.79 -6.95 28.42
N THR A 270 16.64 -7.47 28.85
CA THR A 270 15.99 -7.09 30.13
C THR A 270 15.98 -8.20 31.19
N ALA A 271 16.63 -9.33 30.96
CA ALA A 271 16.73 -10.44 31.92
C ALA A 271 18.15 -10.74 32.43
N ALA A 272 19.16 -9.93 32.07
CA ALA A 272 20.53 -10.10 32.56
C ALA A 272 21.07 -8.76 33.08
N ALA A 273 21.12 -8.66 34.42
CA ALA A 273 21.79 -7.66 35.27
C ALA A 273 20.86 -6.86 36.21
N LEU A 274 20.03 -7.56 37.00
CA LEU A 274 19.63 -7.02 38.30
C LEU A 274 20.78 -7.28 39.29
N SER A 275 21.60 -6.24 39.50
CA SER A 275 22.45 -6.14 40.70
C SER A 275 21.56 -6.06 41.94
N PRO A 276 21.83 -6.81 43.04
CA PRO A 276 20.88 -6.99 44.13
C PRO A 276 20.82 -5.85 45.16
N LEU A 277 21.16 -4.60 44.80
CA LEU A 277 21.21 -3.50 45.76
C LEU A 277 20.75 -2.17 45.16
N ARG A 278 19.44 -2.00 44.92
CA ARG A 278 18.76 -0.70 45.00
C ARG A 278 17.35 -0.85 45.56
N PHE A 279 17.27 -0.77 46.88
CA PHE A 279 16.03 -0.59 47.64
C PHE A 279 15.38 0.77 47.30
N LEU A 280 14.04 0.73 47.21
CA LEU A 280 13.08 1.83 47.45
C LEU A 280 13.08 3.04 46.50
N LYS A 281 12.49 2.83 45.31
CA LYS A 281 11.51 3.79 44.76
C LYS A 281 10.50 3.03 43.91
N GLN A 282 9.46 2.54 44.56
CA GLN A 282 8.36 1.81 43.95
C GLN A 282 7.51 2.79 43.13
N ARG A 283 7.94 3.07 41.89
CA ARG A 283 7.01 3.44 40.82
C ARG A 283 6.50 2.14 40.25
N HIS A 284 5.19 1.95 40.27
CA HIS A 284 4.50 0.92 39.49
C HIS A 284 5.05 0.93 38.06
N VAL A 285 5.91 -0.04 37.72
CA VAL A 285 6.18 -0.40 36.34
C VAL A 285 5.04 -1.34 35.96
N SER A 286 3.93 -0.73 35.55
CA SER A 286 2.79 -1.42 34.98
C SER A 286 3.21 -2.20 33.73
N ALA A 287 2.78 -3.46 33.67
CA ALA A 287 2.55 -4.34 32.52
C ALA A 287 3.24 -3.97 31.19
N SER A 288 4.00 -4.95 30.66
CA SER A 288 4.43 -5.10 29.25
C SER A 288 3.83 -4.05 28.30
N GLN A 289 4.64 -3.05 27.92
CA GLN A 289 4.25 -2.08 26.90
C GLN A 289 3.70 -2.84 25.69
N PRO A 290 2.51 -2.48 25.17
CA PRO A 290 1.97 -3.15 24.00
C PRO A 290 2.95 -3.01 22.84
N ASP A 291 3.18 -4.10 22.10
CA ASP A 291 4.01 -4.17 20.87
C ASP A 291 3.35 -3.45 19.69
N LEU A 292 2.56 -2.42 20.01
CA LEU A 292 1.73 -1.67 19.11
C LEU A 292 2.16 -0.20 19.12
N VAL A 293 2.00 0.44 17.97
CA VAL A 293 2.28 1.86 17.74
C VAL A 293 1.16 2.46 16.89
N PRO A 294 0.95 3.79 16.90
CA PRO A 294 0.02 4.40 15.97
C PRO A 294 0.39 4.12 14.51
N TRP A 295 -0.59 4.23 13.64
CA TRP A 295 -0.38 4.26 12.20
C TRP A 295 0.05 5.66 11.74
N THR A 296 0.76 5.73 10.62
CA THR A 296 1.04 6.96 9.88
C THR A 296 0.60 6.76 8.44
N ALA A 297 -0.26 7.65 7.93
CA ALA A 297 -0.64 7.64 6.53
C ALA A 297 0.56 8.03 5.66
N THR A 298 0.79 7.28 4.59
CA THR A 298 1.84 7.58 3.60
C THR A 298 1.29 7.87 2.21
N GLU A 299 0.09 7.38 1.89
CA GLU A 299 -0.67 7.78 0.70
C GLU A 299 -2.15 7.93 1.03
N ILE A 300 -2.82 8.89 0.38
CA ILE A 300 -4.29 9.03 0.37
C ILE A 300 -4.73 9.31 -1.05
N ASN A 301 -5.78 8.64 -1.53
CA ASN A 301 -6.31 8.76 -2.89
C ASN A 301 -5.23 8.57 -3.96
N HIS A 302 -4.33 7.61 -3.74
CA HIS A 302 -3.17 7.31 -4.60
C HIS A 302 -2.14 8.44 -4.72
N ILE A 303 -2.23 9.46 -3.84
CA ILE A 303 -1.29 10.57 -3.76
C ILE A 303 -0.33 10.31 -2.58
N PRO A 304 0.98 10.18 -2.83
CA PRO A 304 1.97 10.11 -1.77
C PRO A 304 1.97 11.39 -0.93
N LEU A 305 1.93 11.23 0.39
CA LEU A 305 1.94 12.34 1.34
C LEU A 305 3.36 12.80 1.64
N ASN A 306 3.51 14.07 2.00
CA ASN A 306 4.79 14.60 2.43
C ASN A 306 5.20 14.02 3.79
N LEU A 307 6.32 13.30 3.84
CA LEU A 307 6.86 12.69 5.07
C LEU A 307 7.30 13.72 6.13
N PHE A 308 7.46 14.98 5.76
CA PHE A 308 7.87 16.06 6.65
C PHE A 308 6.72 16.89 7.17
N TYR A 309 5.48 16.47 6.90
CA TYR A 309 4.29 16.92 7.60
C TYR A 309 4.03 18.41 7.41
N ASN A 310 3.52 18.74 6.23
CA ASN A 310 3.13 20.10 5.91
C ASN A 310 1.60 20.22 6.05
N GLN A 311 1.16 21.21 6.84
CA GLN A 311 -0.16 21.83 6.69
C GLN A 311 -1.38 20.90 6.81
N HIS A 312 -1.34 19.88 7.68
CA HIS A 312 -2.46 18.95 7.87
C HIS A 312 -2.92 18.25 6.57
N GLU A 313 -1.98 18.02 5.63
CA GLU A 313 -2.24 17.41 4.31
C GLU A 313 -3.10 16.15 4.39
N ALA A 314 -2.76 15.23 5.31
CA ALA A 314 -3.52 13.99 5.49
C ALA A 314 -4.99 14.26 5.88
N SER A 315 -5.22 15.18 6.82
CA SER A 315 -6.57 15.56 7.26
C SER A 315 -7.37 16.20 6.12
N LEU A 316 -6.72 17.02 5.28
CA LEU A 316 -7.36 17.67 4.14
C LEU A 316 -7.75 16.66 3.06
N LEU A 317 -6.87 15.74 2.69
CA LEU A 317 -7.13 14.75 1.64
C LEU A 317 -8.18 13.72 2.06
N ILE A 318 -8.19 13.29 3.31
CA ILE A 318 -9.26 12.43 3.85
C ILE A 318 -10.59 13.18 3.99
N GLY A 319 -10.54 14.49 4.20
CA GLY A 319 -11.71 15.35 4.25
C GLY A 319 -12.37 15.59 2.88
N ALA A 320 -11.69 15.28 1.76
CA ALA A 320 -12.20 15.53 0.42
C ALA A 320 -13.60 14.92 0.18
N HIS A 321 -14.39 15.54 -0.70
CA HIS A 321 -15.82 15.22 -0.90
C HIS A 321 -16.12 13.87 -1.58
N GLY A 322 -15.11 13.03 -1.80
CA GLY A 322 -15.29 11.70 -2.42
C GLY A 322 -16.04 10.73 -1.52
N MET A 323 -16.88 9.89 -2.13
CA MET A 323 -17.53 8.77 -1.44
C MET A 323 -16.56 7.64 -1.12
N GLU A 324 -15.41 7.60 -1.79
CA GLU A 324 -14.43 6.54 -1.69
C GLU A 324 -13.07 7.16 -1.41
N ILE A 325 -12.33 6.56 -0.48
CA ILE A 325 -11.02 7.05 -0.08
C ILE A 325 -10.07 5.88 -0.03
N SER A 326 -9.04 5.89 -0.89
CA SER A 326 -7.93 4.95 -0.80
C SER A 326 -6.91 5.48 0.19
N ALA A 327 -6.35 4.61 1.02
CA ALA A 327 -5.35 5.02 2.00
C ALA A 327 -4.34 3.91 2.25
N THR A 328 -3.07 4.29 2.35
CA THR A 328 -1.96 3.43 2.72
C THR A 328 -1.36 3.91 4.04
N PHE A 329 -1.28 3.01 5.01
CA PHE A 329 -0.77 3.28 6.35
C PHE A 329 0.45 2.43 6.67
N GLN A 330 1.42 2.98 7.40
CA GLN A 330 2.60 2.29 7.90
C GLN A 330 2.82 2.55 9.40
N PRO A 331 3.54 1.67 10.13
CA PRO A 331 3.82 1.88 11.55
C PRO A 331 4.55 3.21 11.80
N SER A 332 4.07 4.01 12.75
CA SER A 332 4.64 5.34 12.98
C SER A 332 6.10 5.32 13.44
N ASP A 333 6.54 4.30 14.17
CA ASP A 333 7.94 4.19 14.60
C ASP A 333 8.88 3.97 13.40
N PHE A 334 8.46 3.17 12.43
CA PHE A 334 9.13 3.01 11.15
C PHE A 334 9.20 4.34 10.40
N VAL A 335 8.06 5.00 10.15
CA VAL A 335 8.03 6.27 9.39
C VAL A 335 8.87 7.35 10.07
N LYS A 336 8.82 7.46 11.41
CA LYS A 336 9.68 8.39 12.17
C LYS A 336 11.17 8.10 11.96
N ALA A 337 11.56 6.83 11.90
CA ALA A 337 12.95 6.45 11.63
C ALA A 337 13.36 6.74 10.17
N VAL A 338 12.46 6.54 9.20
CA VAL A 338 12.64 6.95 7.80
C VAL A 338 12.91 8.45 7.75
N CYS A 339 12.02 9.30 8.28
CA CYS A 339 12.19 10.75 8.29
C CYS A 339 13.51 11.19 8.94
N LYS A 340 13.91 10.55 10.06
CA LYS A 340 15.18 10.84 10.74
C LYS A 340 16.39 10.53 9.87
N LYS A 341 16.35 9.47 9.06
CA LYS A 341 17.44 9.11 8.15
C LYS A 341 17.48 10.00 6.92
N VAL A 342 16.32 10.29 6.33
CA VAL A 342 16.22 11.14 5.13
C VAL A 342 16.73 12.56 5.41
N ARG A 343 16.43 13.16 6.57
CA ARG A 343 16.96 14.48 6.96
C ARG A 343 18.49 14.56 6.99
N LYS A 344 19.19 13.41 7.04
CA LYS A 344 20.66 13.35 7.00
C LYS A 344 21.22 13.27 5.57
N LEU A 345 20.37 13.05 4.57
CA LEU A 345 20.78 13.05 3.18
C LEU A 345 21.01 14.49 2.71
N LYS A 346 22.09 14.69 1.94
CA LYS A 346 22.37 15.99 1.32
C LYS A 346 21.27 16.30 0.31
N GLY A 347 20.69 17.50 0.41
CA GLY A 347 19.66 17.94 -0.54
C GLY A 347 18.33 17.20 -0.41
N TYR A 348 18.02 16.58 0.74
CA TYR A 348 16.88 15.67 0.88
C TYR A 348 15.50 16.18 0.41
N ARG A 349 15.31 17.51 0.36
CA ARG A 349 14.09 18.14 -0.13
C ARG A 349 13.83 17.91 -1.62
N SER A 350 14.85 17.57 -2.42
CA SER A 350 14.66 17.29 -3.84
C SER A 350 14.01 15.94 -4.13
N PHE A 351 13.79 15.11 -3.10
CA PHE A 351 13.17 13.78 -3.23
C PHE A 351 11.66 13.78 -2.90
N PHE A 352 11.04 14.95 -2.77
CA PHE A 352 9.63 15.12 -2.39
C PHE A 352 9.01 16.28 -3.14
#